data_AF-A0A1W1E2W6-F1
#
_entry.id   AF-A0A1W1E2W6-F1
#
_cell.length_a   1.000
_cell.length_b   1.000
_cell.length_c   1.000
_cell.angle_alpha   90.00
_cell.angle_beta   90.00
_cell.angle_gamma   90.00
#
_symmetry.space_group_name_H-M   'P 1'
#
loop_
_entity.id
_entity.type
_entity.pdbx_description
1 polymer ?
#
loop_
_entity_poly.entity_id
_entity_poly.type
_entity_poly.pdbx_seq_one_letter_code
_entity_poly.pdbx_strand_id
1 'polypeptide(L)'
;MAYPGEITFKQADGSTFKGHLKGDEWFSWVEGKQGTILTYNKNSKNYELAIIQQVNGVAELTPSGTKFSPSYHTSNAFSLGSQAVDTQVIKKSLSTIWQRKRNEAFTRMKTLHDF
;
A
#
# COMPACT_ATOMS: atom_id res chain seq x y z
N MET A 1 4.71 -1.09 -15.25
CA MET A 1 4.92 0.36 -15.44
C MET A 1 3.89 1.06 -14.56
N ALA A 2 4.30 1.88 -13.58
CA ALA A 2 3.37 2.64 -12.75
C ALA A 2 2.79 3.80 -13.58
N TYR A 3 1.48 4.03 -13.51
CA TYR A 3 0.81 5.08 -14.27
C TYR A 3 1.35 6.48 -13.88
N PRO A 4 1.84 7.29 -14.83
CA PRO A 4 2.37 8.61 -14.53
C PRO A 4 1.22 9.61 -14.41
N GLY A 5 0.58 9.65 -13.24
CA GLY A 5 -0.47 10.64 -12.98
C GLY A 5 -1.22 10.43 -11.67
N GLU A 6 -1.85 11.50 -11.21
CA GLU A 6 -2.84 11.45 -10.14
C GLU A 6 -4.12 10.77 -10.66
N ILE A 7 -4.54 9.69 -10.01
CA ILE A 7 -5.71 8.89 -10.34
C ILE A 7 -6.82 9.20 -9.34
N THR A 8 -8.06 9.28 -9.83
CA THR A 8 -9.26 9.33 -8.98
C THR A 8 -9.68 7.92 -8.60
N PHE A 9 -9.68 7.61 -7.31
CA PHE A 9 -10.11 6.36 -6.72
C PHE A 9 -11.52 6.49 -6.15
N LYS A 10 -12.34 5.45 -6.31
CA LYS A 10 -13.71 5.37 -5.80
C LYS A 10 -13.76 4.47 -4.56
N GLN A 11 -14.46 4.93 -3.53
CA GLN A 11 -14.71 4.20 -2.29
C GLN A 11 -16.09 3.52 -2.32
N ALA A 12 -16.35 2.63 -1.35
CA ALA A 12 -17.57 1.82 -1.32
C ALA A 12 -18.85 2.66 -1.16
N ASP A 13 -18.76 3.80 -0.49
CA ASP A 13 -19.86 4.76 -0.31
C ASP A 13 -20.08 5.68 -1.53
N GLY A 14 -19.32 5.48 -2.60
CA GLY A 14 -19.37 6.32 -3.80
C GLY A 14 -18.53 7.59 -3.72
N SER A 15 -17.96 7.91 -2.55
CA SER A 15 -17.01 9.03 -2.44
C SER A 15 -15.74 8.74 -3.26
N THR A 16 -15.04 9.81 -3.63
CA THR A 16 -13.83 9.71 -4.43
C THR A 16 -12.71 10.54 -3.85
N PHE A 17 -11.48 10.06 -4.01
CA PHE A 17 -10.28 10.82 -3.66
C PHE A 17 -9.22 10.67 -4.75
N LYS A 18 -8.22 11.53 -4.72
CA LYS A 18 -7.12 11.52 -5.67
C LYS A 18 -5.83 11.00 -5.04
N GLY A 19 -5.04 10.24 -5.80
CA GLY A 19 -3.74 9.74 -5.35
C GLY A 19 -2.91 9.15 -6.48
N HIS A 20 -1.68 8.76 -6.19
CA HIS A 20 -0.78 8.15 -7.17
C HIS A 20 -0.68 6.65 -6.92
N LEU A 21 -1.01 5.84 -7.94
CA LEU A 21 -0.77 4.40 -7.86
C LEU A 21 0.73 4.13 -8.03
N LYS A 22 1.30 3.39 -7.08
CA LYS A 22 2.71 2.97 -7.07
C LYS A 22 2.79 1.45 -7.02
N GLY A 23 3.94 0.92 -7.43
CA GLY A 23 4.21 -0.53 -7.46
C GLY A 23 3.93 -1.16 -8.83
N ASP A 24 3.54 -2.43 -8.81
CA ASP A 24 3.27 -3.27 -9.98
C ASP A 24 2.14 -4.30 -9.73
N GLU A 25 2.01 -5.27 -10.63
CA GLU A 25 1.01 -6.35 -10.58
C GLU A 25 1.16 -7.25 -9.35
N TRP A 26 2.33 -7.31 -8.73
CA TRP A 26 2.64 -8.17 -7.58
C TRP A 26 2.39 -7.46 -6.26
N PHE A 27 2.65 -6.16 -6.24
CA PHE A 27 2.45 -5.33 -5.08
C PHE A 27 2.25 -3.88 -5.48
N SER A 28 1.10 -3.32 -5.12
CA SER A 28 0.77 -1.92 -5.35
C SER A 28 0.20 -1.27 -4.11
N TRP A 29 0.39 0.04 -4.03
CA TRP A 29 -0.17 0.91 -3.00
C TRP A 29 -0.53 2.26 -3.61
N VAL A 30 -1.38 3.02 -2.91
CA VAL A 30 -1.78 4.35 -3.34
C VAL A 30 -1.13 5.38 -2.43
N GLU A 31 -0.43 6.35 -3.03
CA GLU A 31 0.13 7.50 -2.32
C GLU A 31 -0.83 8.69 -2.46
N GLY A 32 -1.52 9.01 -1.37
CA GLY A 32 -2.40 10.16 -1.25
C GLY A 32 -1.63 11.46 -0.99
N LYS A 33 -2.36 12.52 -0.62
CA LYS A 33 -1.75 13.81 -0.25
C LYS A 33 -0.83 13.66 0.98
N GLN A 34 0.21 14.48 1.01
CA GLN A 34 1.19 14.56 2.12
C GLN A 34 1.92 13.22 2.40
N GLY A 35 2.07 12.35 1.40
CA GLY A 35 2.79 11.08 1.54
C GLY A 35 2.01 10.00 2.32
N THR A 36 0.70 10.18 2.48
CA THR A 36 -0.18 9.16 3.07
C THR A 36 -0.18 7.92 2.20
N ILE A 37 0.09 6.74 2.78
CA ILE A 37 0.05 5.48 2.04
C ILE A 37 -1.27 4.78 2.34
N LEU A 38 -1.95 4.37 1.28
CA LEU A 38 -3.25 3.77 1.28
C LEU A 38 -3.20 2.40 0.61
N THR A 39 -4.01 1.48 1.10
CA THR A 39 -4.20 0.17 0.49
C THR A 39 -5.68 -0.14 0.37
N TYR A 40 -6.05 -0.93 -0.64
CA TYR A 40 -7.43 -1.34 -0.84
C TYR A 40 -7.76 -2.52 0.06
N ASN A 41 -8.71 -2.34 0.96
CA ASN A 41 -9.24 -3.42 1.78
C ASN A 41 -10.41 -4.09 1.03
N LYS A 42 -10.21 -5.34 0.60
CA LYS A 42 -11.22 -6.11 -0.13
C LYS A 42 -12.48 -6.41 0.69
N ASN A 43 -12.36 -6.46 2.01
CA ASN A 43 -13.48 -6.75 2.91
C ASN A 43 -14.41 -5.54 3.03
N SER A 44 -13.85 -4.37 3.31
CA SER A 44 -14.63 -3.12 3.44
C SER A 44 -14.92 -2.46 2.09
N LYS A 45 -14.27 -2.91 1.02
CA LYS A 45 -14.27 -2.31 -0.33
C LYS A 45 -13.84 -0.84 -0.34
N ASN A 46 -13.09 -0.42 0.67
CA ASN A 46 -12.59 0.93 0.82
C ASN A 46 -11.07 0.98 0.73
N TYR A 47 -10.56 2.15 0.36
CA TYR A 47 -9.16 2.48 0.62
C TYR A 47 -9.01 2.86 2.08
N GLU A 48 -8.07 2.22 2.74
CA GLU A 48 -7.76 2.40 4.15
C GLU A 48 -6.33 2.88 4.31
N LEU A 49 -6.06 3.55 5.43
CA LEU A 49 -4.69 3.83 5.84
C LEU A 49 -3.93 2.51 5.88
N ALA A 50 -2.75 2.48 5.29
CA ALA A 50 -1.92 1.30 5.34
C ALA A 50 -1.01 1.37 6.57
N ILE A 51 -0.69 0.21 7.12
CA ILE A 51 0.30 0.04 8.18
C ILE A 51 1.24 -1.09 7.80
N ILE A 52 2.47 -1.04 8.29
CA ILE A 52 3.41 -2.15 8.12
C ILE A 52 3.40 -2.97 9.39
N GLN A 53 3.06 -4.24 9.25
CA GLN A 53 3.03 -5.22 10.33
C GLN A 53 4.01 -6.35 10.05
N GLN A 54 4.53 -6.96 11.11
CA GLN A 54 5.32 -8.18 11.00
C GLN A 54 4.36 -9.36 11.00
N VAL A 55 4.24 -10.03 9.85
CA VAL A 55 3.45 -11.26 9.70
C VAL A 55 4.43 -12.40 9.46
N ASN A 56 4.47 -13.36 10.38
CA ASN A 56 5.39 -14.51 10.32
C ASN A 56 6.88 -14.11 10.20
N GLY A 57 7.28 -13.04 10.90
CA GLY A 57 8.67 -12.53 10.87
C GLY A 57 9.02 -11.74 9.60
N VAL A 58 8.02 -11.42 8.76
CA VAL A 58 8.20 -10.65 7.54
C VAL A 58 7.35 -9.39 7.57
N ALA A 59 7.92 -8.26 7.18
CA ALA A 59 7.17 -7.02 7.03
C ALA A 59 6.15 -7.12 5.89
N GLU A 60 4.90 -6.77 6.17
CA GLU A 60 3.81 -6.75 5.22
C GLU A 60 3.00 -5.46 5.32
N LEU A 61 2.56 -4.94 4.17
CA LEU A 61 1.64 -3.82 4.10
C LEU A 61 0.22 -4.35 4.29
N THR A 62 -0.44 -3.91 5.35
CA THR A 62 -1.79 -4.34 5.72
C THR A 62 -2.71 -3.12 5.86
N PRO A 63 -4.02 -3.28 5.58
CA PRO A 63 -4.99 -2.23 5.86
C PRO A 63 -5.12 -2.04 7.38
N SER A 64 -5.17 -0.79 7.84
CA SER A 64 -5.27 -0.47 9.27
C SER A 64 -6.68 -0.67 9.85
N GLY A 65 -7.70 -0.87 9.01
CA GLY A 65 -9.11 -0.82 9.40
C GLY A 65 -9.70 0.60 9.39
N THR A 66 -8.88 1.64 9.15
CA THR A 66 -9.32 3.03 9.14
C THR A 66 -9.55 3.49 7.71
N LYS A 67 -10.82 3.66 7.33
CA LYS A 67 -11.22 4.20 6.03
C LYS A 67 -10.57 5.56 5.81
N PHE A 68 -9.92 5.74 4.66
CA PHE A 68 -9.39 7.03 4.27
C PHE A 68 -10.52 8.02 3.98
N SER A 69 -10.32 9.25 4.43
CA SER A 69 -11.14 10.41 4.08
C SER A 69 -10.20 11.57 3.74
N PRO A 70 -10.44 12.33 2.65
CA PRO A 70 -9.67 13.52 2.32
C PRO A 70 -9.65 14.59 3.41
N SER A 71 -10.63 14.55 4.33
CA SER A 71 -10.72 15.45 5.49
C SER A 71 -9.82 15.06 6.66
N TYR A 72 -9.13 13.91 6.62
CA TYR A 72 -8.13 13.57 7.63
C TYR A 72 -6.89 14.46 7.44
N HIS A 73 -6.84 15.55 8.21
CA HIS A 73 -5.63 16.34 8.43
C HIS A 73 -4.72 15.59 9.41
N THR A 74 -4.22 14.41 9.05
CA THR A 74 -3.25 13.71 9.90
C THR A 74 -1.88 13.89 9.28
N SER A 75 -1.13 14.87 9.80
CA SER A 75 0.32 14.88 9.74
C SER A 75 0.82 13.51 10.19
N ASN A 76 1.41 12.72 9.28
CA ASN A 76 1.95 11.37 9.50
C ASN A 76 0.94 10.21 9.53
N ALA A 77 0.08 10.11 8.52
CA ALA A 77 -0.94 9.05 8.37
C ALA A 77 -0.42 7.61 8.12
N PHE A 78 0.89 7.37 8.23
CA PHE A 78 1.46 6.03 8.06
C PHE A 78 2.36 5.68 9.24
N SER A 79 1.99 4.63 9.94
CA SER A 79 2.69 4.17 11.13
C SER A 79 3.24 2.76 10.90
N LEU A 80 4.52 2.59 11.23
CA LEU A 80 5.18 1.29 11.32
C LEU A 80 4.91 0.79 12.74
N GLY A 81 3.78 0.11 12.94
CA GLY A 81 3.23 -0.12 14.28
C GLY A 81 2.58 1.13 14.89
N SER A 82 2.70 1.34 16.21
CA SER A 82 2.05 2.44 16.96
C SER A 82 2.83 3.76 16.97
N GLN A 83 3.86 3.91 16.12
CA GLN A 83 4.74 5.09 16.12
C GLN A 83 4.70 5.81 14.77
N ALA A 84 4.70 7.15 14.81
CA ALA A 84 4.91 7.97 13.63
C ALA A 84 6.34 7.76 13.12
N VAL A 85 6.50 7.35 11.87
CA VAL A 85 7.79 6.95 11.30
C VAL A 85 8.17 7.87 10.14
N ASP A 86 9.47 8.14 10.01
CA ASP A 86 10.03 8.91 8.91
C ASP A 86 9.61 8.33 7.55
N THR A 87 9.13 9.20 6.66
CA THR A 87 8.79 8.89 5.27
C THR A 87 9.88 8.11 4.51
N GLN A 88 11.17 8.32 4.82
CA GLN A 88 12.25 7.55 4.21
C GLN A 88 12.26 6.08 4.65
N VAL A 89 12.01 5.82 5.94
CA VAL A 89 11.92 4.46 6.47
C VAL A 89 10.73 3.74 5.84
N ILE A 90 9.60 4.44 5.71
CA ILE A 90 8.39 3.93 5.06
C ILE A 90 8.67 3.54 3.61
N LYS A 91 9.30 4.42 2.84
CA LYS A 91 9.68 4.16 1.44
C LYS A 91 10.65 2.99 1.32
N LYS A 92 11.62 2.87 2.24
CA LYS A 92 12.54 1.72 2.28
C LYS A 92 11.77 0.42 2.52
N SER A 93 10.90 0.38 3.53
CA SER A 93 10.11 -0.81 3.84
C SER A 93 9.19 -1.20 2.67
N LEU A 94 8.50 -0.23 2.04
CA LEU A 94 7.70 -0.48 0.84
C LEU A 94 8.54 -1.06 -0.30
N SER A 95 9.75 -0.53 -0.52
CA SER A 95 10.68 -1.04 -1.53
C SER A 95 11.13 -2.46 -1.23
N THR A 96 11.43 -2.79 0.03
CA THR A 96 11.80 -4.16 0.46
C THR A 96 10.64 -5.14 0.25
N ILE A 97 9.42 -4.75 0.64
CA ILE A 97 8.21 -5.57 0.44
C ILE A 97 8.01 -5.82 -1.06
N TRP A 98 8.11 -4.77 -1.88
CA TRP A 98 7.96 -4.84 -3.32
C TRP A 98 8.97 -5.80 -3.96
N GLN A 99 10.27 -5.64 -3.66
CA GLN A 99 11.33 -6.52 -4.18
C GLN A 99 11.10 -7.99 -3.79
N ARG A 100 10.71 -8.24 -2.53
CA ARG A 100 10.40 -9.60 -2.06
C ARG A 100 9.25 -10.21 -2.83
N LYS A 101 8.09 -9.52 -2.89
CA LYS A 101 6.90 -10.05 -3.58
C LYS A 101 7.16 -10.29 -5.06
N ARG A 102 7.96 -9.43 -5.70
CA ARG A 102 8.38 -9.60 -7.08
C ARG A 102 9.27 -10.84 -7.26
N ASN A 103 10.24 -11.07 -6.38
CA ASN A 103 11.09 -12.27 -6.43
C ASN A 103 10.30 -13.57 -6.17
N GLU A 104 9.35 -13.55 -5.22
CA GLU A 104 8.45 -14.67 -4.95
C GLU A 104 7.58 -15.00 -6.17
N ALA A 105 7.05 -13.98 -6.83
CA ALA A 105 6.27 -14.14 -8.05
C ALA A 105 7.10 -14.74 -9.20
N PHE A 106 8.31 -14.22 -9.43
CA PHE A 106 9.23 -14.77 -10.42
C PHE A 106 9.59 -16.24 -10.13
N THR A 107 9.85 -16.57 -8.86
CA THR A 107 10.17 -17.94 -8.45
C THR A 107 8.99 -18.87 -8.71
N ARG A 108 7.77 -18.46 -8.33
CA ARG A 108 6.54 -19.22 -8.59
C ARG A 108 6.31 -19.45 -10.09
N MET A 109 6.49 -18.42 -10.90
CA MET A 109 6.36 -18.52 -12.36
C MET A 109 7.36 -19.49 -12.96
N LYS A 110 8.61 -19.49 -12.49
CA LYS A 110 9.63 -20.44 -12.93
C LYS A 110 9.25 -21.88 -12.57
N THR A 111 8.86 -22.13 -11.32
CA THR A 111 8.43 -23.47 -10.87
C THR A 111 7.16 -23.98 -11.57
N LEU A 112 6.30 -23.10 -12.09
CA LEU A 112 5.10 -23.49 -12.83
C LEU A 112 5.37 -23.85 -14.30
N HIS A 113 6.53 -23.45 -14.86
CA HIS A 113 6.94 -23.79 -16.22
C HIS A 113 7.86 -25.03 -16.30
N ASP A 114 8.23 -25.60 -15.15
CA ASP A 114 9.08 -26.79 -15.04
C ASP A 114 8.26 -28.10 -14.86
N PHE A 115 6.98 -28.12 -15.25
CA PHE A 115 6.11 -29.32 -15.26
C PHE A 115 5.54 -29.59 -16.66
#